data_AF-A0A183B7S7-F1
#
_entry.id   AF-A0A183B7S7-F1
#
_cell.length_a   1.000
_cell.length_b   1.000
_cell.length_c   1.000
_cell.angle_alpha   90.00
_cell.angle_beta   90.00
_cell.angle_gamma   90.00
#
_symmetry.space_group_name_H-M   'P 1'
#
loop_
_entity.id
_entity.type
_entity.pdbx_description
1 polymer ?
#
loop_
_entity_poly.entity_id
_entity_poly.type
_entity_poly.pdbx_seq_one_letter_code
_entity_poly.pdbx_strand_id
1 'polypeptide(L)' 'MKCNLDLRYIERAMGYVKEEHPLWYLPHHPVLNDKKPQKIRVVFNCAAKCAEIALNDRLLQGPDLTTPLFEVLC' A
#
# COMPACT_ATOMS: atom_id res chain seq x y z
N MET A 1 -9.51 -1.74 10.44
CA MET A 1 -8.18 -2.23 10.86
C MET A 1 -8.24 -3.42 11.81
N LYS A 2 -9.12 -3.47 12.83
CA LYS A 2 -9.19 -4.60 13.79
C LYS A 2 -9.26 -5.99 13.13
N CYS A 3 -10.19 -6.19 12.18
CA CYS A 3 -10.30 -7.45 11.44
C CYS A 3 -9.01 -7.86 10.71
N ASN A 4 -8.19 -6.92 10.22
CA ASN A 4 -6.92 -7.25 9.57
C ASN A 4 -5.84 -7.71 10.58
N LEU A 5 -5.89 -7.24 11.83
CA LEU A 5 -5.04 -7.74 12.91
C LEU A 5 -5.44 -9.17 13.27
N ASP A 6 -6.74 -9.43 13.40
CA ASP A 6 -7.29 -10.74 13.73
C ASP A 6 -6.96 -11.78 12.65
N LEU A 7 -7.03 -11.40 11.37
CA LEU A 7 -6.64 -12.21 10.22
C LEU A 7 -5.11 -12.31 10.00
N ARG A 8 -4.30 -11.64 10.83
CA ARG A 8 -2.83 -11.60 10.69
C ARG A 8 -2.31 -11.03 9.38
N TYR A 9 -3.10 -10.22 8.68
CA TYR A 9 -2.62 -9.47 7.51
C TYR A 9 -1.71 -8.30 7.89
N ILE A 10 -1.84 -7.81 9.12
CA ILE A 10 -1.00 -6.76 9.68
C ILE A 10 -0.65 -7.10 11.13
N GLU A 11 0.46 -6.55 11.60
CA GLU A 11 0.88 -6.61 13.00
C GLU A 11 1.30 -5.22 13.48
N ARG A 12 1.44 -5.07 14.80
CA ARG A 12 1.98 -3.83 15.36
C ARG A 12 3.46 -3.76 15.01
N ALA A 13 3.87 -2.67 14.35
CA ALA A 13 5.28 -2.41 14.15
C ALA A 13 5.98 -2.29 15.52
N MET A 14 6.95 -3.16 15.79
CA MET A 14 7.69 -3.16 17.04
C MET A 14 8.78 -2.07 16.97
N GLY A 15 8.55 -0.98 17.71
CA GLY A 15 9.43 0.19 17.68
C GLY A 15 10.65 0.03 18.58
N TYR A 16 11.69 -0.62 18.08
CA TYR A 16 13.05 -0.24 18.43
C TYR A 16 13.75 0.14 17.15
N VAL A 17 14.21 1.39 17.06
CA VAL A 17 15.12 1.84 16.00
C VAL A 17 16.44 1.12 16.25
N LYS A 18 16.53 -0.13 15.81
CA LYS A 18 17.82 -0.78 15.60
C LYS A 18 18.32 -0.20 14.29
N GLU A 19 19.56 0.26 14.23
CA GLU A 19 20.16 0.88 13.02
C GLU A 19 19.99 0.00 11.76
N GLU A 20 19.83 -1.32 11.94
CA GLU A 20 19.62 -2.31 10.88
C GLU A 20 18.20 -2.31 10.28
N HIS A 21 17.18 -1.82 10.99
CA HIS A 21 15.77 -1.86 10.56
C HIS A 21 15.02 -0.55 10.90
N PRO A 22 15.23 0.52 10.11
CA PRO A 22 14.48 1.76 10.29
C PRO A 22 12.97 1.53 10.11
N LEU A 23 12.17 2.15 10.98
CA LEU A 23 10.72 2.11 10.89
C LEU A 23 10.22 3.22 9.95
N TRP A 24 9.54 2.81 8.87
CA TRP A 24 8.96 3.72 7.89
C TRP A 24 7.43 3.74 7.99
N TYR A 25 6.85 4.91 7.74
CA TYR A 25 5.40 5.11 7.75
C TYR A 25 4.91 5.53 6.37
N LEU A 26 3.72 5.03 5.99
CA LEU A 26 3.03 5.47 4.78
C LEU A 26 1.85 6.39 5.16
N PRO A 27 1.69 7.54 4.49
CA PRO A 27 0.49 8.34 4.63
C PRO A 27 -0.73 7.53 4.17
N HIS A 28 -1.81 7.62 4.92
CA HIS A 28 -3.06 6.91 4.62
C HIS A 28 -4.26 7.78 4.91
N HIS A 29 -5.36 7.52 4.20
CA HIS A 29 -6.63 8.21 4.40
C HIS A 29 -7.82 7.26 4.20
N PRO A 30 -8.95 7.54 4.85
CA PRO A 30 -10.18 6.80 4.62
C PRO A 30 -10.80 7.20 3.29
N VAL A 31 -11.31 6.21 2.56
CA VAL A 31 -12.12 6.39 1.36
C VAL A 31 -13.50 5.79 1.62
N LEU A 32 -14.51 6.61 1.37
CA LEU A 32 -15.92 6.23 1.40
C LEU A 32 -16.41 6.01 -0.03
N ASN A 33 -17.29 5.04 -0.21
CA ASN A 33 -17.98 4.82 -1.48
C ASN A 33 -19.45 5.13 -1.26
N ASP A 34 -20.01 6.05 -2.05
CA ASP A 34 -21.40 6.50 -1.92
C ASP A 34 -22.40 5.34 -2.07
N LYS A 35 -22.07 4.31 -2.85
CA LYS A 35 -22.89 3.10 -3.02
C LYS A 35 -22.74 2.11 -1.88
N LYS A 36 -21.73 2.25 -1.02
CA LYS A 36 -21.42 1.38 0.13
C LYS A 36 -20.94 2.22 1.32
N PRO A 37 -21.76 3.17 1.83
CA PRO A 37 -21.33 4.14 2.84
C PRO A 37 -20.92 3.51 4.18
N GLN A 38 -21.46 2.32 4.48
CA GLN A 38 -21.11 1.54 5.68
C GLN A 38 -19.73 0.87 5.61
N LYS A 39 -19.07 0.89 4.44
CA LYS A 39 -17.79 0.20 4.23
C LYS A 39 -16.67 1.19 3.93
N ILE A 40 -15.94 1.55 4.98
CA ILE A 40 -14.73 2.37 4.87
C ILE A 40 -13.57 1.53 4.32
N ARG A 41 -12.83 2.06 3.35
CA ARG A 41 -11.55 1.50 2.90
C ARG A 41 -10.42 2.44 3.33
N VAL A 42 -9.27 1.89 3.68
CA VAL A 42 -8.06 2.68 3.93
C VAL A 42 -7.19 2.60 2.69
N VAL A 43 -6.77 3.74 2.17
CA VAL A 43 -5.83 3.84 1.06
C VAL A 43 -4.48 4.30 1.60
N PHE A 44 -3.42 3.58 1.27
CA PHE A 44 -2.04 3.96 1.56
C PHE A 44 -1.45 4.63 0.33
N ASN A 45 -0.82 5.79 0.51
CA ASN A 45 -0.17 6.51 -0.58
C ASN A 45 1.32 6.14 -0.62
N CYS A 46 1.65 5.08 -1.37
CA CYS A 46 3.02 4.61 -1.58
C CYS A 46 3.85 5.49 -2.54
N ALA A 47 3.21 6.45 -3.22
CA ALA A 47 3.87 7.42 -4.09
C ALA A 47 4.26 8.71 -3.36
N ALA A 48 3.87 8.86 -2.09
CA ALA A 48 4.29 9.99 -1.27
C ALA A 48 5.82 9.97 -1.10
N LYS A 49 6.46 11.10 -1.42
CA LYS A 49 7.90 11.24 -1.32
C LYS A 49 8.31 11.77 0.05
N CYS A 50 9.36 11.19 0.61
CA CYS A 50 10.10 11.73 1.75
C CYS A 50 11.58 11.80 1.36
N ALA A 51 12.20 12.97 1.49
CA ALA A 51 13.55 13.21 0.97
C ALA A 51 13.70 12.78 -0.50
N GLU A 52 12.75 13.19 -1.35
CA GLU A 52 12.66 12.88 -2.79
C GLU A 52 12.46 11.41 -3.17
N ILE A 53 12.34 10.50 -2.21
CA ILE A 53 12.19 9.06 -2.43
C ILE A 53 10.79 8.62 -2.02
N ALA A 54 10.07 7.91 -2.90
CA ALA A 54 8.83 7.21 -2.58
C ALA A 54 9.08 5.70 -2.39
N LEU A 55 8.14 5.00 -1.76
CA LEU A 55 8.21 3.54 -1.64
C LEU A 55 8.20 2.88 -3.03
N ASN A 56 7.34 3.37 -3.93
CA ASN A 56 7.23 2.83 -5.29
C ASN A 56 8.55 2.91 -6.07
N ASP A 57 9.43 3.87 -5.78
CA ASP A 57 10.72 4.04 -6.46
C ASP A 57 11.76 2.99 -6.03
N ARG A 58 11.49 2.28 -4.93
CA ARG A 58 12.42 1.30 -4.31
C ARG A 58 11.98 -0.14 -4.45
N LEU A 59 10.78 -0.39 -4.99
CA LEU A 59 10.28 -1.73 -5.26
C LEU A 59 10.85 -2.24 -6.58
N LEU A 60 11.20 -3.53 -6.62
CA LEU A 60 11.55 -4.19 -7.87
C LEU A 60 10.31 -4.29 -8.74
N GLN A 61 10.38 -3.76 -9.96
CA GLN A 61 9.31 -3.91 -10.93
C GLN A 61 9.22 -5.38 -11.36
N GLY A 62 8.03 -5.97 -11.22
CA GLY A 62 7.74 -7.29 -11.77
C GLY A 62 7.63 -7.27 -13.30
N PRO A 63 7.61 -8.44 -13.96
CA PRO A 63 7.32 -8.52 -15.38
C PRO A 63 5.93 -7.94 -15.68
N ASP A 64 5.79 -7.29 -16.82
CA ASP A 64 4.48 -6.85 -17.29
C ASP A 64 3.66 -8.09 -17.70
N LEU A 65 2.63 -8.39 -16.91
CA LEU A 65 1.71 -9.50 -17.16
C LEU A 65 0.44 -9.04 -17.88
N THR A 66 0.35 -7.76 -18.26
CA THR A 66 -0.80 -7.25 -18.98
C THR A 66 -0.77 -7.73 -20.43
N THR A 67 -1.87 -8.31 -20.89
CA THR A 67 -2.06 -8.56 -22.32
C THR A 67 -2.17 -7.21 -23.03
N PRO A 68 -1.34 -6.93 -24.05
CA PRO A 68 -1.46 -5.71 -24.83
C PRO A 68 -2.89 -5.54 -25.33
N LEU A 69 -3.44 -4.32 -25.22
CA LEU A 69 -4.82 -4.05 -25.62
C LEU A 69 -5.12 -4.47 -27.06
N PHE A 70 -4.12 -4.36 -27.93
CA PHE A 70 -4.22 -4.79 -29.33
C PHE A 70 -4.53 -6.28 -29.47
N GLU A 71 -3.94 -7.13 -28.62
CA GLU A 71 -4.19 -8.58 -28.62
C GLU A 71 -5.57 -8.95 -28.07
N VAL A 72 -6.19 -8.07 -27.28
CA VAL A 72 -7.53 -8.29 -26.70
C VAL A 72 -8.66 -7.94 -27.67
N LEU A 73 -8.43 -6.97 -28.58
CA LEU A 73 -9.45 -6.42 -29.46
C LEU A 73 -9.53 -7.08 -30.86
N CYS A 74 -8.61 -7.99 -31.17
CA CYS A 74 -8.55 -8.70 -32.46
C CYS A 74 -9.39 -9.98 -32.48
#